data_AF-A0A0M8XRT2-F1
#
_entry.id   AF-A0A0M8XRT2-F1
#
_cell.length_a   1.000
_cell.length_b   1.000
_cell.length_c   1.000
_cell.angle_alpha   90.00
_cell.angle_beta   90.00
_cell.angle_gamma   90.00
#
_symmetry.space_group_name_H-M   'P 1'
#
loop_
_entity.id
_entity.type
_entity.pdbx_description
1 polymer ?
#
loop_
_entity_poly.entity_id
_entity_poly.type
_entity_poly.pdbx_seq_one_letter_code
_entity_poly.pdbx_strand_id
1 'polypeptide(L)'
;MPRRRTPQDDKRLSYTKDRRNEYGENDKSSRKSIRRAQRHVARANRRAATHTLATIRGTADTGLAEQAQERFERKRPRRWEKWPDEPLHVSVTGSLEQRAEREGPDSANTRRLTRLRARLRRPDRS
;
A
#
# COMPACT_ATOMS: atom_id res chain seq x y z
N MET A 1 20.75 -14.39 -18.42
CA MET A 1 19.30 -14.41 -18.79
C MET A 1 18.48 -14.80 -17.59
N PRO A 2 17.35 -14.14 -17.26
CA PRO A 2 16.47 -14.61 -16.19
C PRO A 2 15.93 -16.00 -16.53
N ARG A 3 15.89 -16.89 -15.52
CA ARG A 3 15.38 -18.26 -15.66
C ARG A 3 13.97 -18.23 -16.25
N ARG A 4 13.68 -19.10 -17.24
CA ARG A 4 12.31 -19.25 -17.76
C ARG A 4 11.39 -19.67 -16.62
N ARG A 5 10.30 -18.91 -16.43
CA ARG A 5 9.30 -19.19 -15.40
C ARG A 5 8.48 -20.40 -15.81
N THR A 6 8.20 -21.26 -14.84
CA THR A 6 7.25 -22.35 -15.04
C THR A 6 5.82 -21.82 -14.89
N PRO A 7 4.80 -22.50 -15.44
CA PRO A 7 3.39 -22.15 -15.17
C PRO A 7 3.06 -22.08 -13.67
N GLN A 8 3.73 -22.89 -12.84
CA GLN A 8 3.61 -22.88 -11.38
C GLN A 8 4.19 -21.60 -10.76
N ASP A 9 5.33 -21.12 -11.27
CA ASP A 9 5.92 -19.84 -10.87
C ASP A 9 5.03 -18.67 -11.23
N ASP A 10 4.45 -18.67 -12.43
CA ASP A 10 3.52 -17.62 -12.86
C ASP A 10 2.23 -17.64 -12.03
N LYS A 11 1.70 -18.83 -11.70
CA LYS A 11 0.53 -18.94 -10.82
C LYS A 11 0.83 -18.43 -9.40
N ARG A 12 2.01 -18.73 -8.86
CA ARG A 12 2.46 -18.20 -7.55
C ARG A 12 2.62 -16.68 -7.61
N LEU A 13 3.18 -16.15 -8.68
CA LEU A 13 3.32 -14.71 -8.89
C LEU A 13 1.95 -14.03 -8.98
N SER A 14 0.99 -14.62 -9.68
CA SER A 14 -0.39 -14.11 -9.72
C SER A 14 -0.97 -14.04 -8.31
N TYR A 15 -0.89 -15.11 -7.51
CA TYR A 15 -1.40 -15.13 -6.14
C TYR A 15 -0.76 -14.10 -5.18
N THR A 16 0.50 -13.76 -5.41
CA THR A 16 1.29 -12.88 -4.52
C THR A 16 1.32 -11.42 -4.99
N LYS A 17 1.24 -11.17 -6.30
CA LYS A 17 1.37 -9.84 -6.90
C LYS A 17 0.06 -9.27 -7.43
N ASP A 18 -0.92 -10.09 -7.83
CA ASP A 18 -2.26 -9.59 -8.16
C ASP A 18 -2.92 -9.11 -6.86
N ARG A 19 -3.51 -7.91 -6.89
CA ARG A 19 -4.05 -7.19 -5.73
C ARG A 19 -5.55 -6.98 -5.93
N ARG A 20 -6.34 -7.20 -4.88
CA ARG A 20 -7.80 -7.08 -4.88
C ARG A 20 -8.23 -6.03 -3.86
N ASN A 21 -9.18 -5.18 -4.26
CA ASN A 21 -9.77 -4.21 -3.37
C ASN A 21 -10.67 -4.92 -2.35
N GLU A 22 -10.20 -4.99 -1.11
CA GLU A 22 -10.93 -5.60 0.02
C GLU A 22 -11.90 -4.62 0.68
N TYR A 23 -11.61 -3.32 0.60
CA TYR A 23 -12.35 -2.26 1.31
C TYR A 23 -13.77 -2.01 0.78
N GLY A 24 -14.21 -2.74 -0.24
CA GLY A 24 -15.53 -2.54 -0.86
C GLY A 24 -15.71 -1.15 -1.49
N GLU A 25 -14.61 -0.38 -1.64
CA GLU A 25 -14.66 0.95 -2.24
C GLU A 25 -15.09 0.85 -3.70
N ASN A 26 -15.99 1.73 -4.13
CA ASN A 26 -16.26 1.88 -5.55
C ASN A 26 -15.02 2.50 -6.23
N ASP A 27 -14.73 2.10 -7.48
CA ASP A 27 -13.76 2.79 -8.35
C ASP A 27 -13.90 4.33 -8.31
N LYS A 28 -15.14 4.83 -8.26
CA LYS A 28 -15.40 6.28 -8.22
C LYS A 28 -14.90 6.96 -6.95
N SER A 29 -14.93 6.27 -5.82
CA SER A 29 -14.49 6.83 -4.55
C SER A 29 -12.97 6.79 -4.46
N SER A 30 -12.31 5.70 -4.86
CA SER A 30 -10.85 5.58 -4.86
C SER A 30 -10.18 6.67 -5.71
N ARG A 31 -10.71 6.91 -6.92
CA ARG A 31 -10.20 7.96 -7.83
C ARG A 31 -10.32 9.36 -7.22
N LYS A 32 -11.32 9.62 -6.39
CA LYS A 32 -11.52 10.92 -5.72
C LYS A 32 -10.72 11.02 -4.43
N SER A 33 -10.66 9.96 -3.63
CA SER A 33 -10.02 9.90 -2.32
C SER A 33 -8.51 10.05 -2.43
N ILE A 34 -7.87 9.35 -3.37
CA ILE A 34 -6.42 9.44 -3.63
C ILE A 34 -6.02 10.87 -3.95
N ARG A 35 -6.70 11.50 -4.91
CA ARG A 35 -6.42 12.89 -5.31
C ARG A 35 -6.64 13.87 -4.15
N ARG A 36 -7.67 13.65 -3.32
CA ARG A 36 -7.93 14.46 -2.13
C ARG A 36 -6.81 14.31 -1.11
N ALA A 37 -6.40 13.08 -0.79
CA ALA A 37 -5.34 12.80 0.17
C ALA A 37 -4.00 13.46 -0.23
N GLN A 38 -3.60 13.31 -1.50
CA GLN A 38 -2.41 13.99 -2.04
C GLN A 38 -2.51 15.52 -1.89
N ARG A 39 -3.67 16.09 -2.21
CA ARG A 39 -3.92 17.53 -2.07
C ARG A 39 -3.85 17.99 -0.62
N HIS A 40 -4.37 17.21 0.33
CA HIS A 40 -4.30 17.53 1.75
C HIS A 40 -2.85 17.54 2.26
N VAL A 41 -2.04 16.56 1.88
CA VAL A 41 -0.61 16.52 2.22
C VAL A 41 0.14 17.73 1.64
N ALA A 42 -0.06 18.03 0.36
CA ALA A 42 0.58 19.18 -0.28
C ALA A 42 0.18 20.51 0.37
N ARG A 43 -1.11 20.70 0.69
CA ARG A 43 -1.60 21.91 1.38
C ARG A 43 -1.04 22.04 2.79
N ALA A 44 -0.95 20.95 3.54
CA ALA A 44 -0.38 20.98 4.88
C ALA A 44 1.09 21.39 4.87
N ASN A 45 1.88 20.85 3.93
CA ASN A 45 3.29 21.22 3.77
C ASN A 45 3.45 22.68 3.34
N ARG A 46 2.66 23.14 2.36
CA ARG A 46 2.66 24.56 1.95
C ARG A 46 2.31 25.49 3.10
N ARG A 47 1.27 25.17 3.88
CA ARG A 47 0.86 25.97 5.03
C ARG A 47 1.98 26.05 6.07
N ALA A 48 2.69 24.95 6.33
CA ALA A 48 3.83 24.95 7.24
C ALA A 48 4.96 25.84 6.73
N ALA A 49 5.29 25.77 5.43
CA ALA A 49 6.28 26.63 4.81
C ALA A 49 5.87 28.12 4.90
N THR A 50 4.64 28.46 4.51
CA THR A 50 4.15 29.84 4.57
C THR A 50 4.18 30.41 5.99
N HIS A 51 3.79 29.64 7.00
CA HIS A 51 3.88 30.09 8.39
C HIS A 51 5.32 30.35 8.85
N THR A 52 6.25 29.51 8.39
CA THR A 52 7.66 29.64 8.77
C THR A 52 8.32 30.82 8.06
N LEU A 53 7.97 31.07 6.79
CA LEU A 53 8.48 32.22 6.05
C LEU A 53 7.83 33.55 6.48
N ALA A 54 6.58 33.50 6.97
CA ALA A 54 5.89 34.70 7.45
C ALA A 54 6.60 35.36 8.64
N THR A 55 7.39 34.61 9.44
CA THR A 55 8.14 35.18 10.57
C THR A 55 9.37 35.98 10.14
N ILE A 56 9.74 35.93 8.86
CA ILE A 56 10.91 36.60 8.28
C ILE A 56 10.48 37.75 7.34
N ARG A 57 9.17 38.07 7.27
CA ARG A 57 8.70 39.19 6.44
C ARG A 57 9.08 40.51 7.11
N GLY A 58 10.03 41.24 6.52
CA GLY A 58 10.49 42.54 7.01
C GLY A 58 11.92 42.82 6.57
N THR A 59 12.63 43.65 7.34
CA THR A 59 14.06 43.91 7.18
C THR A 59 14.84 42.60 7.29
N ALA A 60 15.85 42.40 6.44
CA ALA A 60 16.63 41.17 6.40
C ALA A 60 17.46 41.03 7.70
N ASP A 61 16.97 40.22 8.62
CA ASP A 61 17.67 39.78 9.83
C ASP A 61 18.12 38.33 9.63
N THR A 62 19.43 38.13 9.57
CA THR A 62 20.07 36.82 9.39
C THR A 62 19.77 35.86 10.54
N GLY A 63 19.68 36.36 11.78
CA GLY A 63 19.36 35.53 12.95
C GLY A 63 17.93 35.01 12.93
N LEU A 64 16.96 35.83 12.48
CA LEU A 64 15.57 35.39 12.28
C LEU A 64 15.45 34.39 11.11
N ALA A 65 16.26 34.57 10.06
CA ALA A 65 16.28 33.65 8.93
C ALA A 65 16.81 32.27 9.32
N GLU A 66 17.90 32.20 10.08
CA GLU A 66 18.46 30.94 10.61
C GLU A 66 17.47 30.19 11.51
N GLN A 67 16.83 30.90 12.45
CA GLN A 67 15.82 30.30 13.34
C GLN A 67 14.61 29.75 12.57
N ALA A 68 14.16 30.47 11.54
CA ALA A 68 13.06 30.01 10.70
C ALA A 68 13.46 28.79 9.86
N GLN A 69 14.68 28.76 9.32
CA GLN A 69 15.20 27.60 8.61
C GLN A 69 15.29 26.38 9.53
N GLU A 70 15.88 26.51 10.72
CA GLU A 70 15.96 25.43 11.71
C GLU A 70 14.57 24.89 12.06
N ARG A 71 13.59 25.79 12.27
CA ARG A 71 12.21 25.39 12.56
C ARG A 71 11.54 24.65 11.42
N PHE A 72 11.82 25.04 10.17
CA PHE A 72 11.30 24.37 8.98
C PHE A 72 11.90 22.96 8.85
N GLU A 73 13.22 22.84 8.97
CA GLU A 73 13.96 21.58 8.79
C GLU A 73 13.67 20.57 9.92
N ARG A 74 13.47 21.05 11.15
CA ARG A 74 13.07 20.20 12.29
C ARG A 74 11.77 19.46 12.04
N LYS A 75 10.87 20.01 11.22
CA LYS A 75 9.57 19.41 10.94
C LYS A 75 9.63 18.54 9.69
N ARG A 76 9.59 17.21 9.89
CA ARG A 76 9.47 16.26 8.77
C ARG A 76 8.22 16.58 7.91
N PRO A 77 8.38 16.76 6.58
CA PRO A 77 7.25 16.97 5.69
C PRO A 77 6.27 15.79 5.74
N ARG A 78 4.98 16.09 5.67
CA ARG A 78 3.97 15.04 5.48
C ARG A 78 4.18 14.39 4.11
N ARG A 79 4.03 13.07 4.04
CA ARG A 79 4.12 12.30 2.80
C ARG A 79 2.82 11.53 2.61
N TRP A 80 2.35 11.48 1.37
CA TRP A 80 1.28 10.59 0.98
C TRP A 80 1.91 9.33 0.42
N GLU A 81 1.48 8.18 0.91
CA GLU A 81 1.92 6.89 0.44
C GLU A 81 0.69 6.05 0.13
N LYS A 82 0.71 5.38 -1.03
CA LYS A 82 -0.36 4.45 -1.39
C LYS A 82 -0.10 3.14 -0.67
N TRP A 83 -1.03 2.73 0.18
CA TRP A 83 -1.03 1.39 0.73
C TRP A 83 -1.46 0.39 -0.35
N PRO A 84 -0.76 -0.75 -0.49
CA PRO A 84 -1.12 -1.73 -1.49
C PRO A 84 -2.34 -2.54 -1.00
N ASP A 85 -3.24 -2.90 -1.92
CA ASP A 85 -4.44 -3.68 -1.57
C ASP A 85 -4.08 -5.13 -1.18
N GLU A 86 -5.07 -5.93 -0.81
CA GLU A 86 -4.84 -7.29 -0.37
C GLU A 86 -4.39 -8.20 -1.54
N PRO A 87 -3.38 -9.06 -1.37
CA PRO A 87 -2.98 -9.98 -2.43
C PRO A 87 -4.05 -11.04 -2.71
N LEU A 88 -4.18 -11.43 -3.99
CA LEU A 88 -5.22 -12.32 -4.49
C LEU A 88 -5.39 -13.60 -3.67
N HIS A 89 -4.29 -14.16 -3.17
CA HIS A 89 -4.38 -15.39 -2.39
C HIS A 89 -5.22 -15.29 -1.14
N VAL A 90 -5.29 -14.13 -0.47
CA VAL A 90 -6.04 -14.03 0.78
C VAL A 90 -7.53 -14.14 0.50
N SER A 91 -8.05 -13.36 -0.45
CA SER A 91 -9.43 -13.45 -0.92
C SER A 91 -9.81 -14.88 -1.41
N VAL A 92 -8.93 -15.53 -2.18
CA VAL A 92 -9.20 -16.91 -2.67
C VAL A 92 -9.15 -17.92 -1.52
N THR A 93 -8.25 -17.75 -0.55
CA THR A 93 -8.13 -18.64 0.61
C THR A 93 -9.39 -18.55 1.46
N GLY A 94 -9.82 -17.34 1.83
CA GLY A 94 -11.05 -17.15 2.62
C GLY A 94 -12.29 -17.68 1.91
N SER A 95 -12.39 -17.48 0.59
CA SER A 95 -13.49 -18.04 -0.21
C SER A 95 -13.50 -19.57 -0.23
N LEU A 96 -12.32 -20.21 -0.29
CA LEU A 96 -12.19 -21.67 -0.29
C LEU A 96 -12.43 -22.27 1.09
N GLU A 97 -12.00 -21.59 2.16
CA GLU A 97 -12.25 -22.01 3.55
C GLU A 97 -13.74 -22.05 3.84
N GLN A 98 -14.48 -20.98 3.54
CA GLN A 98 -15.93 -20.93 3.74
C GLN A 98 -16.67 -22.03 2.96
N ARG A 99 -16.22 -22.37 1.75
CA ARG A 99 -16.83 -23.44 0.94
C ARG A 99 -16.47 -24.83 1.45
N ALA A 100 -15.20 -25.04 1.83
CA ALA A 100 -14.74 -26.30 2.39
C ALA A 100 -15.44 -26.61 3.73
N GLU A 101 -15.70 -25.59 4.55
CA GLU A 101 -16.47 -25.74 5.79
C GLU A 101 -17.90 -26.22 5.52
N ARG A 102 -18.57 -25.67 4.48
CA ARG A 102 -19.93 -26.08 4.09
C ARG A 102 -20.00 -27.48 3.49
N GLU A 103 -18.99 -27.87 2.70
CA GLU A 103 -18.97 -29.13 1.95
C GLU A 103 -18.33 -30.29 2.74
N GLY A 104 -17.57 -29.99 3.80
CA GLY A 104 -16.85 -30.96 4.60
C GLY A 104 -15.40 -31.20 4.17
N PRO A 105 -14.63 -31.96 4.98
CA PRO A 105 -13.18 -32.08 4.87
C PRO A 105 -12.70 -32.75 3.57
N ASP A 106 -13.46 -33.70 3.01
CA ASP A 106 -13.07 -34.42 1.80
C ASP A 106 -13.44 -33.73 0.49
N SER A 107 -13.97 -32.50 0.58
CA SER A 107 -14.41 -31.72 -0.57
C SER A 107 -13.28 -31.39 -1.56
N ALA A 108 -13.67 -31.17 -2.81
CA ALA A 108 -12.74 -30.67 -3.83
C ALA A 108 -12.13 -29.31 -3.44
N ASN A 109 -12.86 -28.50 -2.67
CA ASN A 109 -12.39 -27.21 -2.17
C ASN A 109 -11.29 -27.35 -1.11
N THR A 110 -11.36 -28.35 -0.22
CA THR A 110 -10.25 -28.65 0.71
C THR A 110 -8.96 -29.02 -0.04
N ARG A 111 -9.07 -29.83 -1.10
CA ARG A 111 -7.90 -30.18 -1.96
C ARG A 111 -7.33 -28.97 -2.69
N ARG A 112 -8.21 -28.07 -3.18
CA ARG A 112 -7.81 -26.80 -3.82
C ARG A 112 -7.11 -25.87 -2.84
N LEU A 113 -7.65 -25.74 -1.63
CA LEU A 113 -7.08 -24.93 -0.54
C LEU A 113 -5.68 -25.42 -0.17
N THR A 114 -5.53 -26.73 0.01
CA THR A 114 -4.23 -27.37 0.28
C THR A 114 -3.21 -27.07 -0.82
N ARG A 115 -3.62 -27.22 -2.08
CA ARG A 115 -2.76 -26.92 -3.24
C ARG A 115 -2.36 -25.44 -3.33
N LEU A 116 -3.29 -24.52 -3.02
CA LEU A 116 -3.01 -23.09 -2.97
C LEU A 116 -1.98 -22.78 -1.89
N ARG A 117 -2.19 -23.27 -0.66
CA ARG A 117 -1.26 -23.10 0.46
C ARG A 117 0.13 -23.66 0.13
N ALA A 118 0.20 -24.83 -0.50
CA ALA A 118 1.46 -25.43 -0.96
C ALA A 118 2.20 -24.55 -1.99
N ARG A 119 1.49 -23.87 -2.89
CA ARG A 119 2.10 -22.94 -3.87
C ARG A 119 2.63 -21.65 -3.25
N LEU A 120 2.04 -21.21 -2.13
CA LEU A 120 2.46 -20.02 -1.41
C LEU A 120 3.67 -20.28 -0.50
N ARG A 121 3.83 -21.52 -0.02
CA ARG A 121 5.06 -21.92 0.68
C ARG A 121 6.23 -21.68 -0.25
N ARG A 122 7.14 -20.80 0.18
CA ARG A 122 8.32 -20.41 -0.60
C ARG A 122 9.15 -21.67 -0.89
N PRO A 123 9.65 -21.89 -2.12
CA PRO A 123 10.89 -22.61 -2.26
C PRO A 123 11.98 -21.72 -1.64
N ASP A 124 12.83 -22.30 -0.80
CA ASP A 124 13.91 -21.59 -0.13
C ASP A 124 14.70 -20.71 -1.10
N ARG A 125 15.11 -19.53 -0.62
CA ARG A 125 16.06 -18.69 -1.33
C ARG A 125 17.42 -19.39 -1.26
N SER A 126 17.75 -20.16 -2.30
CA SER A 126 19.12 -20.56 -2.63
C SER A 126 19.69 -19.58 -3.65
#